data_AF-A0A921MFI4-F1
#
_entry.id   AF-A0A921MFI4-F1
#
_cell.length_a   1.000
_cell.length_b   1.000
_cell.length_c   1.000
_cell.angle_alpha   90.00
_cell.angle_beta   90.00
_cell.angle_gamma   90.00
#
_symmetry.space_group_name_H-M   'P 1'
#
loop_
_entity.id
_entity.type
_entity.pdbx_description
1 polymer ?
#
loop_
_entity_poly.entity_id
_entity_poly.type
_entity_poly.pdbx_seq_one_letter_code
_entity_poly.pdbx_strand_id
1 'polypeptide(L)'
;SYAGPRAEERARLAGDVVVERLAHVHGVPEDRLTVELIGTGSAFRGAPGSRGSDVGPLPEVRLRVSGVLDDRAQADAVRWEVESLYTNGPAGGGGARGSVTEVVAIRAASLPREAVTTTVHIQEVRG
;
A
#
# COMPACT_ATOMS: atom_id res chain seq x y z
N SER A 1 7.00 -8.01 11.50
CA SER A 1 7.52 -9.21 10.81
C SER A 1 6.97 -10.47 11.47
N TYR A 2 6.90 -11.56 10.72
CA TYR A 2 6.64 -12.91 11.20
C TYR A 2 7.86 -13.78 10.89
N ALA A 3 8.33 -14.54 11.87
CA ALA A 3 9.47 -15.44 11.71
C ALA A 3 9.13 -16.87 12.10
N GLY A 4 9.93 -17.83 11.62
CA GLY A 4 9.80 -19.25 11.91
C GLY A 4 8.86 -20.00 10.95
N PRO A 5 8.58 -21.29 11.23
CA PRO A 5 7.77 -22.14 10.36
C PRO A 5 6.46 -21.46 10.00
N ARG A 6 6.02 -21.48 8.75
CA ARG A 6 4.77 -20.83 8.30
C ARG A 6 4.70 -19.30 8.46
N ALA A 7 5.85 -18.62 8.36
CA ALA A 7 5.91 -17.16 8.46
C ALA A 7 5.02 -16.47 7.42
N GLU A 8 4.98 -16.99 6.19
CA GLU A 8 4.18 -16.44 5.11
C GLU A 8 2.67 -16.56 5.39
N GLU A 9 2.16 -17.74 5.77
CA GLU A 9 0.71 -17.89 6.04
C GLU A 9 0.27 -17.02 7.21
N ARG A 10 1.11 -16.88 8.24
CA ARG A 10 0.81 -15.97 9.36
C ARG A 10 0.80 -14.51 8.94
N ALA A 11 1.75 -14.09 8.11
CA ALA A 11 1.78 -12.72 7.61
C ALA A 11 0.58 -12.41 6.70
N ARG A 12 0.12 -13.39 5.90
CA ARG A 12 -1.13 -13.29 5.12
C ARG A 12 -2.33 -13.09 6.02
N LEU A 13 -2.53 -14.00 7.00
CA LEU A 13 -3.65 -13.91 7.94
C LEU A 13 -3.64 -12.59 8.72
N ALA A 14 -2.46 -12.11 9.12
CA ALA A 14 -2.33 -10.81 9.78
C ALA A 14 -2.75 -9.65 8.86
N GLY A 15 -2.40 -9.71 7.58
CA GLY A 15 -2.85 -8.75 6.58
C GLY A 15 -4.38 -8.76 6.42
N ASP A 16 -4.98 -9.95 6.34
CA ASP A 16 -6.43 -10.12 6.23
C ASP A 16 -7.15 -9.51 7.44
N VAL A 17 -6.67 -9.77 8.66
CA VAL A 17 -7.20 -9.18 9.91
C VAL A 17 -7.14 -7.65 9.87
N VAL A 18 -6.01 -7.07 9.44
CA VAL A 18 -5.87 -5.61 9.37
C VAL A 18 -6.84 -5.01 8.34
N VAL A 19 -6.94 -5.61 7.15
CA VAL A 19 -7.86 -5.13 6.10
C VAL A 19 -9.31 -5.22 6.57
N GLU A 20 -9.72 -6.35 7.14
CA GLU A 20 -11.08 -6.55 7.63
C GLU A 20 -11.43 -5.52 8.71
N ARG A 21 -10.52 -5.26 9.66
CA ARG A 21 -10.75 -4.28 10.72
C ARG A 21 -10.78 -2.85 10.19
N LEU A 22 -9.91 -2.50 9.25
CA LEU A 22 -9.92 -1.19 8.60
C LEU A 22 -11.24 -0.94 7.85
N ALA A 23 -11.75 -1.94 7.14
CA ALA A 23 -13.02 -1.84 6.44
C ALA A 23 -14.21 -1.72 7.41
N HIS A 24 -14.33 -2.64 8.37
CA HIS A 24 -15.55 -2.77 9.19
C HIS A 24 -15.60 -1.84 10.41
N VAL A 25 -14.46 -1.48 10.99
CA VAL A 25 -14.39 -0.63 12.19
C VAL A 25 -14.12 0.81 11.83
N HIS A 26 -13.28 1.07 10.82
CA HIS A 26 -12.81 2.41 10.47
C HIS A 26 -13.38 2.95 9.16
N GLY A 27 -14.18 2.15 8.44
CA GLY A 27 -14.81 2.55 7.18
C GLY A 27 -13.81 2.84 6.06
N VAL A 28 -12.61 2.26 6.12
CA VAL A 28 -11.57 2.45 5.10
C VAL A 28 -11.84 1.51 3.92
N PRO A 29 -12.02 2.02 2.69
CA PRO A 29 -12.26 1.18 1.53
C PRO A 29 -11.08 0.25 1.24
N GLU A 30 -11.34 -1.04 1.01
CA GLU A 30 -10.29 -2.04 0.76
C GLU A 30 -9.48 -1.75 -0.51
N ASP A 31 -10.10 -1.14 -1.53
CA ASP A 31 -9.45 -0.77 -2.79
C ASP A 31 -8.45 0.40 -2.63
N ARG A 32 -8.51 1.14 -1.51
CA ARG A 32 -7.53 2.16 -1.13
C ARG A 32 -6.34 1.57 -0.35
N LEU A 33 -6.38 0.28 0.00
CA LEU A 33 -5.35 -0.40 0.78
C LEU A 33 -4.45 -1.27 -0.11
N THR A 34 -3.19 -1.37 0.29
CA THR A 34 -2.19 -2.24 -0.32
C THR A 34 -1.53 -3.06 0.76
N VAL A 35 -1.66 -4.39 0.66
CA VAL A 35 -1.03 -5.36 1.57
C VAL A 35 0.11 -6.09 0.87
N GLU A 36 1.32 -5.96 1.38
CA GLU A 36 2.54 -6.55 0.83
C GLU A 36 3.23 -7.48 1.82
N LEU A 37 3.79 -8.57 1.30
CA LEU A 37 4.59 -9.54 2.03
C LEU A 37 6.04 -9.45 1.56
N ILE A 38 6.83 -8.63 2.24
CA ILE A 38 8.24 -8.44 1.92
C ILE A 38 9.01 -9.70 2.33
N GLY A 39 9.83 -10.21 1.40
CA GLY A 39 10.51 -11.51 1.53
C GLY A 39 9.94 -12.59 0.60
N THR A 40 8.76 -12.38 0.02
CA THR A 40 8.08 -13.36 -0.87
C THR A 40 8.16 -12.99 -2.35
N GLY A 41 9.16 -12.21 -2.78
CA GLY A 41 9.21 -11.66 -4.14
C GLY A 41 8.27 -10.45 -4.37
N SER A 42 8.01 -9.66 -3.31
CA SER A 42 7.07 -8.53 -3.32
C SER A 42 7.27 -7.49 -4.43
N ALA A 43 8.47 -7.41 -5.02
CA ALA A 43 8.76 -6.53 -6.15
C ALA A 43 8.02 -6.92 -7.44
N PHE A 44 7.59 -8.17 -7.58
CA PHE A 44 6.93 -8.71 -8.78
C PHE A 44 5.41 -8.82 -8.61
N ARG A 45 4.80 -7.97 -7.79
CA ARG A 45 3.35 -7.96 -7.56
C ARG A 45 2.57 -8.03 -8.88
N GLY A 46 1.69 -9.02 -9.00
CA GLY A 46 0.80 -9.18 -10.16
C GLY A 46 1.46 -9.84 -11.37
N ALA A 47 2.76 -10.14 -11.33
CA ALA A 47 3.42 -10.94 -12.35
C ALA A 47 2.95 -12.41 -12.26
N PRO A 48 2.85 -13.13 -13.39
CA PRO A 48 2.66 -14.58 -13.38
C PRO A 48 3.75 -15.26 -12.52
N GLY A 49 3.36 -16.19 -11.64
CA GLY A 49 4.31 -16.87 -10.74
C GLY A 49 4.75 -16.06 -9.50
N SER A 50 4.27 -14.83 -9.31
CA SER A 50 4.58 -14.02 -8.10
C SER A 50 3.88 -14.47 -6.82
N ARG A 51 3.02 -15.50 -6.89
CA ARG A 51 2.23 -16.00 -5.78
C ARG A 51 2.85 -17.27 -5.21
N GLY A 52 3.50 -17.14 -4.06
CA GLY A 52 4.17 -18.23 -3.36
C GLY A 52 5.60 -18.37 -3.85
N SER A 53 6.55 -18.51 -2.94
CA SER A 53 7.91 -18.86 -3.31
C SER A 53 7.96 -20.34 -3.66
N ASP A 54 8.31 -20.68 -4.91
CA ASP A 54 8.73 -22.04 -5.30
C ASP A 54 9.99 -22.52 -4.53
N VAL A 55 10.54 -21.66 -3.68
CA VAL A 55 11.79 -21.81 -2.92
C VAL A 55 11.59 -22.48 -1.55
N GLY A 56 10.41 -23.04 -1.27
CA GLY A 56 10.11 -23.66 0.03
C GLY A 56 9.80 -22.64 1.13
N PRO A 57 9.66 -23.07 2.40
CA PRO A 57 9.18 -22.22 3.48
C PRO A 57 10.16 -21.09 3.82
N LEU A 58 9.69 -19.86 3.77
CA LEU A 58 10.48 -18.67 4.09
C LEU A 58 10.69 -18.56 5.61
N PRO A 59 11.92 -18.24 6.08
CA PRO A 59 12.22 -18.15 7.50
C PRO A 59 11.68 -16.88 8.16
N GLU A 60 11.50 -15.80 7.39
CA GLU A 60 10.93 -14.53 7.84
C GLU A 60 10.15 -13.87 6.68
N VAL A 61 8.99 -13.30 7.01
CA VAL A 61 8.18 -12.47 6.10
C VAL A 61 7.76 -11.19 6.83
N ARG A 62 7.88 -10.05 6.16
CA ARG A 62 7.45 -8.76 6.70
C ARG A 62 6.17 -8.29 6.02
N LEU A 63 5.10 -8.22 6.81
CA LEU A 63 3.86 -7.56 6.42
C LEU A 63 4.07 -6.03 6.31
N ARG A 64 3.57 -5.44 5.23
CA ARG A 64 3.39 -3.99 5.05
C ARG A 64 1.95 -3.73 4.62
N VAL A 65 1.28 -2.83 5.32
CA VAL A 65 -0.03 -2.30 4.91
C VAL A 65 0.15 -0.81 4.66
N SER A 66 -0.30 -0.33 3.51
CA SER A 66 -0.24 1.08 3.12
C SER A 66 -1.56 1.50 2.45
N GLY A 67 -1.82 2.80 2.43
CA GLY A 67 -2.98 3.36 1.74
C GLY A 67 -2.82 4.86 1.50
N VAL A 68 -3.51 5.37 0.48
CA VAL A 68 -3.66 6.81 0.23
C VAL A 68 -5.11 7.17 0.50
N LEU A 69 -5.32 7.90 1.59
CA LEU A 69 -6.62 8.16 2.17
C LEU A 69 -6.87 9.66 2.20
N ASP A 70 -8.16 10.01 2.12
CA ASP A 70 -8.60 11.40 2.03
C ASP A 70 -8.68 12.05 3.43
N ASP A 71 -8.66 11.24 4.48
CA ASP A 71 -8.70 11.66 5.88
C ASP A 71 -7.48 11.17 6.68
N ARG A 72 -6.97 12.04 7.54
CA ARG A 72 -5.80 11.75 8.39
C ARG A 72 -6.14 10.74 9.49
N ALA A 73 -7.33 10.78 10.08
CA ALA A 73 -7.70 9.83 11.14
C ALA A 73 -7.79 8.40 10.58
N GLN A 74 -8.31 8.24 9.36
CA GLN A 74 -8.25 6.96 8.64
C GLN A 74 -6.81 6.49 8.35
N ALA A 75 -5.90 7.40 7.98
CA ALA A 75 -4.49 7.06 7.80
C ALA A 75 -3.81 6.64 9.12
N ASP A 76 -4.11 7.31 10.23
CA ASP A 76 -3.64 6.92 11.56
C ASP A 76 -4.22 5.56 12.00
N ALA A 77 -5.46 5.25 11.60
CA ALA A 77 -6.07 3.94 11.86
C ALA A 77 -5.29 2.78 11.20
N VAL A 78 -4.74 2.98 9.99
CA VAL A 78 -3.87 1.96 9.35
C VAL A 78 -2.66 1.63 10.24
N ARG A 79 -1.99 2.66 10.76
CA ARG A 79 -0.86 2.48 11.69
C ARG A 79 -1.32 1.75 12.96
N TRP A 80 -2.43 2.18 13.53
CA TRP A 80 -2.99 1.59 14.76
C TRP A 80 -3.31 0.11 14.58
N GLU A 81 -3.99 -0.26 13.49
CA GLU A 81 -4.38 -1.65 13.27
C GLU A 81 -3.17 -2.56 13.02
N VAL A 82 -2.13 -2.07 12.35
CA VAL A 82 -0.86 -2.81 12.22
C VAL A 82 -0.16 -2.98 13.58
N GLU A 83 -0.13 -1.95 14.43
CA GLU A 83 0.43 -2.06 15.78
C GLU A 83 -0.38 -2.99 16.68
N SER A 84 -1.70 -3.05 16.49
CA SER A 84 -2.60 -3.91 17.26
C SER A 84 -2.30 -5.41 17.10
N LEU A 85 -1.62 -5.81 16.02
CA LEU A 85 -1.24 -7.20 15.75
C LEU A 85 -0.34 -7.80 16.83
N TYR A 86 0.32 -6.98 17.67
CA TYR A 86 1.08 -7.50 18.82
C TYR A 86 0.23 -8.30 19.79
N THR A 87 -1.02 -7.91 19.99
CA THR A 87 -1.93 -8.56 20.95
C THR A 87 -3.08 -9.27 20.25
N ASN A 88 -3.46 -8.81 19.06
CA ASN A 88 -4.68 -9.24 18.35
C ASN A 88 -4.37 -9.96 17.03
N GLY A 89 -3.09 -10.14 16.72
CA GLY A 89 -2.65 -10.79 15.48
C GLY A 89 -2.23 -12.25 15.69
N PRO A 90 -1.88 -12.94 14.59
CA PRO A 90 -1.27 -14.26 14.64
C PRO A 90 0.00 -14.29 15.52
N ALA A 91 0.29 -15.46 16.11
CA ALA A 91 1.46 -15.62 16.98
C ALA A 91 2.80 -15.38 16.25
N GLY A 92 3.81 -14.93 17.00
CA GLY A 92 5.17 -14.71 16.47
C GLY A 92 5.31 -13.48 15.58
N GLY A 93 4.36 -12.54 15.66
CA GLY A 93 4.51 -11.19 15.12
C GLY A 93 5.45 -10.36 16.00
N GLY A 94 6.36 -9.62 15.37
CA GLY A 94 7.32 -8.77 16.07
C GLY A 94 7.79 -7.60 15.22
N GLY A 95 7.94 -6.42 15.83
CA GLY A 95 8.36 -5.19 15.17
C GLY A 95 7.24 -4.59 14.31
N ALA A 96 6.73 -3.43 14.75
CA ALA A 96 5.79 -2.59 14.02
C ALA A 96 6.32 -1.17 13.98
N ARG A 97 6.25 -0.54 12.81
CA ARG A 97 6.57 0.87 12.60
C ARG A 97 5.69 1.40 11.48
N GLY A 98 5.31 2.66 11.58
CA GLY A 98 4.49 3.33 10.59
C GLY A 98 4.67 4.83 10.67
N SER A 99 4.25 5.51 9.61
CA SER A 99 4.25 6.96 9.50
C SER A 99 3.08 7.39 8.65
N VAL A 100 2.47 8.52 9.00
CA VAL A 100 1.49 9.21 8.18
C VAL A 100 2.11 10.50 7.70
N THR A 101 2.03 10.74 6.39
CA THR A 101 2.56 11.93 5.74
C THR A 101 1.50 12.47 4.79
N GLU A 102 1.34 13.79 4.76
CA GLU A 102 0.47 14.45 3.80
C GLU A 102 1.05 14.32 2.38
N VAL A 103 0.19 13.96 1.41
CA VAL A 103 0.60 13.78 0.01
C VAL A 103 -0.16 14.76 -0.87
N VAL A 104 0.57 15.64 -1.57
CA VAL A 104 0.00 16.50 -2.61
C VAL A 104 -0.03 15.73 -3.93
N ALA A 105 -1.23 15.34 -4.34
CA ALA A 105 -1.44 14.61 -5.59
C ALA A 105 -1.51 15.57 -6.78
N ILE A 106 -0.63 15.39 -7.77
CA ILE A 106 -0.77 16.01 -9.08
C ILE A 106 -1.68 15.09 -9.93
N ARG A 107 -2.69 15.68 -10.56
CA ARG A 107 -3.59 15.00 -11.49
C ARG A 107 -3.56 15.76 -12.81
N ALA A 108 -3.62 15.01 -13.92
CA ALA A 108 -3.81 15.64 -15.22
C ALA A 108 -5.19 16.30 -15.24
N ALA A 109 -5.22 17.61 -15.48
CA ALA A 109 -6.45 18.31 -15.81
C ALA A 109 -6.56 18.33 -17.34
N SER A 110 -7.57 17.67 -17.89
CA SER A 110 -7.91 17.81 -19.29
C SER A 110 -8.85 19.01 -19.46
N LEU A 111 -8.64 19.78 -20.51
CA LEU A 111 -9.55 20.85 -20.94
C LEU A 111 -10.10 20.47 -22.33
N PRO A 112 -11.41 20.64 -22.59
CA PRO A 112 -11.95 20.52 -23.95
C PRO A 112 -11.17 21.40 -24.93
N ARG A 113 -10.91 20.90 -26.14
CA ARG A 113 -10.11 21.63 -27.13
C ARG A 113 -10.76 22.95 -27.53
N GLU A 114 -12.08 22.99 -27.50
CA GLU A 114 -12.93 24.13 -27.81
C GLU A 114 -12.75 25.28 -26.80
N ALA A 115 -12.25 24.97 -25.60
CA ALA A 115 -11.96 25.96 -24.56
C ALA A 115 -10.55 26.56 -24.67
N VAL A 116 -9.75 26.19 -25.68
CA VAL A 116 -8.41 26.73 -25.94
C VAL A 116 -8.41 27.56 -27.22
N THR A 117 -8.16 28.87 -27.12
CA THR A 117 -7.84 29.71 -28.28
C THR A 117 -6.33 29.76 -28.48
N THR A 118 -5.83 29.22 -29.60
CA THR A 118 -4.40 29.23 -29.93
C THR A 118 -4.05 30.41 -30.82
N THR A 119 -3.01 31.16 -30.44
CA THR A 119 -2.44 32.24 -31.27
C THR A 119 -1.03 31.85 -31.69
N VAL A 120 -0.70 32.03 -32.97
CA VAL A 120 0.63 31.75 -33.52
C VAL A 120 1.30 33.07 -33.87
N HIS A 121 2.54 33.25 -33.39
CA HIS A 121 3.40 34.38 -33.75
C HIS A 121 4.64 33.87 -34.46
N ILE A 122 5.00 34.51 -35.57
CA ILE A 122 6.23 34.24 -36.31
C ILE A 122 7.14 35.46 -36.13
N GLN A 123 8.38 35.21 -35.71
CA GLN A 123 9.41 36.24 -35.63
C GLN A 123 10.58 35.87 -36.54
N GLU A 124 11.01 36.84 -37.36
CA GLU A 124 12.22 36.73 -38.16
C GLU A 124 13.39 37.32 -37.35
N VAL A 125 14.41 36.51 -37.08
CA VAL A 125 15.64 36.97 -36.42
C VAL A 125 16.67 37.28 -37.49
N ARG A 126 17.01 38.57 -37.67
CA ARG A 126 18.10 38.99 -38.57
C ARG A 126 19.43 38.93 -37.80
N GLY A 127 20.36 38.14 -38.30
CA GLY A 127 21.77 38.11 -37.88
C GLY A 127 22.58 39.25 -38.48
#